data_AF-A0A3Q4B7X7-F1
#
_entry.id   AF-A0A3Q4B7X7-F1
#
_cell.length_a   1.000
_cell.length_b   1.000
_cell.length_c   1.000
_cell.angle_alpha   90.00
_cell.angle_beta   90.00
_cell.angle_gamma   90.00
#
_symmetry.space_group_name_H-M   'P 1'
#
loop_
_entity.id
_entity.type
_entity.pdbx_description
1 polymer ?
#
loop_
_entity_poly.entity_id
_entity_poly.type
_entity_poly.pdbx_seq_one_letter_code
_entity_poly.pdbx_strand_id
1 'polypeptide(L)'
;MSFNDDEASDVGLSGQSKLESFLFSCELSSKVPFYTFQGDEEEDLEHFLELRTVCLGDGAKEESNVVEVTALNHQGKTISVPIANLHVSCLPMVSLGEFELKAPVTIRLKAGTGPVTVSGLHLIASQVEESDVSDEDDDEDDEEEDDEEITPIKPAKKKQTQ
;
A
#
# COMPACT_ATOMS: atom_id res chain seq x y z
N MET A 1 -20.86 22.15 31.24
CA MET A 1 -19.96 23.21 30.76
C MET A 1 -19.20 22.59 29.61
N SER A 2 -19.66 22.90 28.40
CA SER A 2 -19.02 22.56 27.14
C SER A 2 -17.79 23.46 27.00
N PHE A 3 -16.64 22.89 26.67
CA PHE A 3 -15.48 23.65 26.27
C PHE A 3 -14.94 23.05 24.97
N ASN A 4 -14.92 23.94 23.98
CA ASN A 4 -14.64 23.85 22.56
C ASN A 4 -13.46 22.95 22.15
N ASP A 5 -13.68 22.18 21.09
CA ASP A 5 -12.69 21.89 20.05
C ASP A 5 -12.45 23.20 19.28
N ASP A 6 -11.22 23.69 19.23
CA ASP A 6 -10.81 24.76 18.31
C ASP A 6 -9.35 24.60 17.89
N GLU A 7 -9.18 24.71 16.58
CA GLU A 7 -7.96 24.87 15.76
C GLU A 7 -7.02 23.68 15.59
N ALA A 8 -7.38 22.83 14.62
CA ALA A 8 -6.43 22.26 13.67
C ALA A 8 -5.69 23.41 12.97
N SER A 9 -4.41 23.59 13.28
CA SER A 9 -3.53 24.45 12.49
C SER A 9 -3.19 23.73 11.19
N ASP A 10 -3.79 24.22 10.11
CA ASP A 10 -3.36 24.04 8.72
C ASP A 10 -1.84 24.15 8.59
N VAL A 11 -1.20 23.04 8.25
CA VAL A 11 0.20 23.00 7.81
C VAL A 11 0.22 22.28 6.47
N GLY A 12 -0.26 22.96 5.44
CA GLY A 12 0.02 22.68 4.03
C GLY A 12 -0.54 21.36 3.53
N LEU A 13 -1.66 21.43 2.81
CA LEU A 13 -2.11 20.37 1.92
C LEU A 13 -1.06 20.16 0.82
N SER A 14 -0.02 19.37 1.10
CA SER A 14 0.75 18.71 0.05
C SER A 14 -0.19 17.67 -0.57
N GLY A 15 -0.41 17.75 -1.89
CA GLY A 15 -1.32 16.89 -2.63
C GLY A 15 -1.30 15.44 -2.12
N GLN A 16 -2.48 14.88 -1.88
CA GLN A 16 -2.60 13.52 -1.35
C GLN A 16 -1.90 12.57 -2.34
N SER A 17 -0.88 11.84 -1.89
CA SER A 17 -0.27 10.79 -2.72
C SER A 17 -1.15 9.54 -2.66
N LYS A 18 -1.62 9.05 -3.80
CA LYS A 18 -2.30 7.75 -3.89
C LYS A 18 -1.23 6.66 -3.98
N LEU A 19 -1.37 5.62 -3.16
CA LEU A 19 -0.44 4.49 -3.16
C LEU A 19 -1.20 3.22 -3.53
N GLU A 20 -0.85 2.64 -4.66
CA GLU A 20 -1.44 1.40 -5.18
C GLU A 20 -0.53 0.22 -4.85
N SER A 21 -1.13 -0.87 -4.36
CA SER A 21 -0.40 -2.06 -3.95
C SER A 21 -0.74 -3.27 -4.81
N PHE A 22 0.28 -3.92 -5.35
CA PHE A 22 0.18 -5.13 -6.16
C PHE A 22 0.97 -6.26 -5.51
N LEU A 23 0.57 -7.51 -5.75
CA LEU A 23 1.29 -8.66 -5.23
C LEU A 23 2.60 -8.86 -5.98
N PHE A 24 3.69 -9.06 -5.24
CA PHE A 24 4.99 -9.40 -5.78
C PHE A 24 5.47 -10.76 -5.25
N SER A 25 6.09 -11.55 -6.12
CA SER A 25 6.82 -12.76 -5.75
C SER A 25 7.88 -13.11 -6.78
N CYS A 26 9.01 -13.64 -6.33
CA CYS A 26 10.00 -14.29 -7.19
C CYS A 26 10.54 -15.57 -6.55
N GLU A 27 10.93 -16.53 -7.37
CA GLU A 27 11.64 -17.72 -6.93
C GLU A 27 13.12 -17.65 -7.37
N LEU A 28 14.01 -17.96 -6.44
CA LEU A 28 15.45 -18.01 -6.66
C LEU A 28 15.94 -19.44 -6.48
N SER A 29 16.82 -19.88 -7.38
CA SER A 29 17.44 -21.21 -7.32
C SER A 29 18.84 -21.16 -7.94
N SER A 30 19.57 -22.26 -7.85
CA SER A 30 20.86 -22.40 -8.57
C SER A 30 20.75 -22.22 -10.10
N LYS A 31 19.57 -22.43 -10.69
CA LYS A 31 19.31 -22.21 -12.12
C LYS A 31 18.99 -20.75 -12.44
N VAL A 32 18.25 -20.10 -11.54
CA VAL A 32 17.84 -18.69 -11.66
C VAL A 32 18.23 -17.99 -10.35
N PRO A 33 19.50 -17.57 -10.19
CA PRO A 33 20.01 -17.16 -8.89
C PRO A 33 19.69 -15.71 -8.54
N PHE A 34 19.12 -14.92 -9.45
CA PHE A 34 18.74 -13.55 -9.18
C PHE A 34 17.48 -13.14 -9.94
N TYR A 35 16.79 -12.15 -9.41
CA TYR A 35 15.69 -11.44 -10.03
C TYR A 35 15.90 -9.94 -9.83
N THR A 36 15.71 -9.14 -10.88
CA THR A 36 15.80 -7.68 -10.78
C THR A 36 14.42 -7.09 -11.02
N PHE A 37 13.92 -6.37 -10.02
CA PHE A 37 12.75 -5.53 -10.09
C PHE A 37 13.15 -4.15 -10.62
N GLN A 38 12.47 -3.69 -11.66
CA GLN A 38 12.62 -2.37 -12.25
C GLN A 38 11.24 -1.68 -12.23
N GLY A 39 11.25 -0.37 -11.98
CA GLY A 39 10.05 0.45 -12.20
C GLY A 39 9.81 0.65 -13.69
N ASP A 40 8.64 1.18 -14.04
CA ASP A 40 8.41 1.63 -15.41
C ASP A 40 9.22 2.92 -15.65
N GLU A 41 9.85 3.03 -16.81
CA GLU A 41 10.60 4.23 -17.22
C GLU A 41 9.71 5.20 -18.02
N GLU A 42 8.53 4.75 -18.48
CA GLU A 42 7.64 5.54 -19.34
C GLU A 42 6.68 6.43 -18.53
N GLU A 43 6.43 6.08 -17.26
CA GLU A 43 5.59 6.84 -16.34
C GLU A 43 6.48 7.50 -15.27
N ASP A 44 6.29 8.80 -15.01
CA ASP A 44 7.00 9.55 -13.95
C ASP A 44 6.48 9.16 -12.54
N LEU A 45 6.31 7.86 -12.28
CA LEU A 45 5.81 7.30 -11.03
C LEU A 45 6.96 6.70 -10.21
N GLU A 46 6.82 6.74 -8.87
CA GLU A 46 7.79 6.11 -8.00
C GLU A 46 7.39 4.67 -7.67
N HIS A 47 8.25 3.72 -8.02
CA HIS A 47 8.06 2.30 -7.73
C HIS A 47 8.88 1.85 -6.53
N PHE A 48 8.21 1.17 -5.60
CA PHE A 48 8.82 0.56 -4.43
C PHE A 48 8.53 -0.94 -4.39
N LEU A 49 9.48 -1.68 -3.84
CA LEU A 49 9.37 -3.10 -3.57
C LEU A 49 9.42 -3.33 -2.07
N GLU A 50 8.30 -3.73 -1.50
CA GLU A 50 8.18 -4.11 -0.09
C GLU A 50 8.35 -5.63 0.04
N LEU A 51 9.43 -6.09 0.66
CA LEU A 51 9.68 -7.52 0.90
C LEU A 51 9.09 -7.92 2.25
N ARG A 52 8.23 -8.96 2.26
CA ARG A 52 7.54 -9.45 3.47
C ARG A 52 8.08 -10.77 3.99
N THR A 53 8.24 -11.75 3.11
CA THR A 53 8.66 -13.09 3.53
C THR A 53 9.68 -13.69 2.57
N VAL A 54 10.58 -14.48 3.15
CA VAL A 54 11.51 -15.34 2.43
C VAL A 54 11.28 -16.76 2.93
N CYS A 55 11.03 -17.69 2.03
CA CYS A 55 10.65 -19.07 2.35
C CYS A 55 11.45 -20.06 1.54
N LEU A 56 11.91 -21.14 2.16
CA LEU A 56 12.39 -22.31 1.42
C LEU A 56 11.20 -22.99 0.74
N GLY A 57 11.34 -23.27 -0.55
CA GLY A 57 10.37 -24.04 -1.31
C GLY A 57 10.55 -25.54 -1.14
N ASP A 58 9.60 -26.31 -1.68
CA ASP A 58 9.68 -27.77 -1.68
C ASP A 58 10.91 -28.28 -2.45
N GLY A 59 11.51 -29.35 -1.94
CA GLY A 59 12.74 -29.91 -2.51
C GLY A 59 14.03 -29.13 -2.22
N ALA A 60 13.97 -28.08 -1.39
CA ALA A 60 15.17 -27.41 -0.90
C ALA A 60 16.05 -28.39 -0.10
N LYS A 61 17.36 -28.36 -0.37
CA LYS A 61 18.33 -29.25 0.28
C LYS A 61 18.61 -28.80 1.72
N GLU A 62 19.16 -29.72 2.51
CA GLU A 62 19.68 -29.43 3.84
C GLU A 62 21.02 -28.67 3.74
N GLU A 63 20.91 -27.38 3.48
CA GLU A 63 22.04 -26.45 3.37
C GLU A 63 21.60 -25.02 3.75
N SER A 64 22.58 -24.13 3.96
CA SER A 64 22.30 -22.71 4.22
C SER A 64 21.99 -21.99 2.91
N ASN A 65 20.83 -21.35 2.84
CA ASN A 65 20.40 -20.53 1.71
C ASN A 65 20.43 -19.07 2.12
N VAL A 66 21.30 -18.28 1.50
CA VAL A 66 21.50 -16.86 1.86
C VAL A 66 20.91 -15.98 0.76
N VAL A 67 19.93 -15.16 1.11
CA VAL A 67 19.32 -14.17 0.20
C VAL A 67 19.92 -12.81 0.47
N GLU A 68 20.33 -12.14 -0.61
CA GLU A 68 20.95 -10.83 -0.62
C GLU A 68 20.15 -9.88 -1.50
N VAL A 69 20.04 -8.63 -1.08
CA VAL A 69 19.42 -7.55 -1.85
C VAL A 69 20.50 -6.57 -2.29
N THR A 70 20.44 -6.14 -3.53
CA THR A 70 21.26 -5.07 -4.09
C THR A 70 20.38 -3.89 -4.48
N ALA A 71 20.66 -2.73 -3.90
CA ALA A 71 19.90 -1.50 -4.11
C ALA A 71 20.79 -0.25 -3.92
N LEU A 72 20.25 0.94 -4.21
CA LEU A 72 20.94 2.21 -3.99
C LEU A 72 20.89 2.62 -2.51
N ASN A 73 21.99 3.15 -2.00
CA ASN A 73 22.03 3.79 -0.67
C ASN A 73 21.76 5.31 -0.76
N HIS A 74 21.79 5.99 0.38
CA HIS A 74 21.60 7.45 0.48
C HIS A 74 22.63 8.29 -0.31
N GLN A 75 23.75 7.70 -0.75
CA GLN A 75 24.78 8.36 -1.55
C GLN A 75 24.63 8.07 -3.05
N GLY A 76 23.56 7.38 -3.46
CA GLY A 76 23.38 6.92 -4.84
C GLY A 76 24.33 5.79 -5.24
N LYS A 77 24.97 5.11 -4.28
CA LYS A 77 25.86 3.98 -4.55
C LYS A 77 25.09 2.67 -4.41
N THR A 78 25.23 1.80 -5.41
CA THR A 78 24.74 0.42 -5.34
C THR A 78 25.51 -0.37 -4.28
N ILE A 79 24.78 -0.95 -3.33
CA ILE A 79 25.31 -1.82 -2.26
C ILE A 79 24.52 -3.13 -2.22
N SER A 80 25.17 -4.20 -1.77
CA SER A 80 24.55 -5.52 -1.58
C SER A 80 24.55 -5.90 -0.09
N VAL A 81 23.40 -6.28 0.45
CA VAL A 81 23.21 -6.60 1.87
C VAL A 81 22.48 -7.95 2.02
N PRO A 82 23.02 -8.91 2.79
CA PRO A 82 22.31 -10.15 3.10
C PRO A 82 21.12 -9.84 4.00
N ILE A 83 19.93 -10.29 3.61
CA ILE A 83 18.66 -10.00 4.33
C ILE A 83 18.09 -11.24 5.03
N ALA A 84 18.45 -12.45 4.58
CA ALA A 84 17.98 -13.69 5.19
C ALA A 84 19.00 -14.82 5.03
N ASN A 85 19.04 -15.71 6.03
CA ASN A 85 19.74 -16.99 5.96
C ASN A 85 18.76 -18.08 6.40
N LEU A 86 18.44 -19.01 5.51
CA LEU A 86 17.44 -20.04 5.72
C LEU A 86 18.07 -21.43 5.73
N HIS A 87 17.48 -22.32 6.53
CA HIS A 87 17.89 -23.71 6.62
C HIS A 87 16.68 -24.59 6.96
N VAL A 88 16.51 -25.70 6.24
CA VAL A 88 15.31 -26.57 6.33
C VAL A 88 15.06 -27.05 7.77
N SER A 89 16.10 -27.40 8.51
CA SER A 89 15.96 -27.99 9.86
C SER A 89 15.76 -27.00 11.01
N CYS A 90 15.99 -25.69 10.81
CA CYS A 90 15.92 -24.73 11.93
C CYS A 90 15.26 -23.39 11.59
N LEU A 91 15.33 -22.90 10.35
CA LEU A 91 14.75 -21.63 9.95
C LEU A 91 14.30 -21.67 8.48
N PRO A 92 13.18 -22.34 8.18
CA PRO A 92 12.70 -22.51 6.79
C PRO A 92 11.99 -21.26 6.24
N MET A 93 11.64 -20.30 7.09
CA MET A 93 10.96 -19.05 6.73
C MET A 93 11.51 -17.90 7.57
N VAL A 94 11.67 -16.73 6.95
CA VAL A 94 11.98 -15.45 7.60
C VAL A 94 10.93 -14.43 7.19
N SER A 95 10.34 -13.74 8.15
CA SER A 95 9.50 -12.56 7.89
C SER A 95 10.35 -11.30 8.08
N LEU A 96 10.29 -10.40 7.10
CA LEU A 96 11.04 -9.15 7.05
C LEU A 96 10.20 -7.93 7.49
N GLY A 97 8.88 -8.11 7.69
CA GLY A 97 7.96 -7.01 7.94
C GLY A 97 7.71 -6.19 6.67
N GLU A 98 7.80 -4.87 6.80
CA GLU A 98 7.63 -3.91 5.70
C GLU A 98 9.02 -3.43 5.22
N PHE A 99 9.81 -4.34 4.67
CA PHE A 99 11.15 -4.02 4.18
C PHE A 99 11.04 -3.37 2.79
N GLU A 100 10.86 -2.05 2.78
CA GLU A 100 10.66 -1.27 1.56
C GLU A 100 11.96 -0.82 0.91
N LEU A 101 12.02 -0.92 -0.42
CA LEU A 101 13.16 -0.54 -1.25
C LEU A 101 12.69 0.18 -2.51
N LYS A 102 13.27 1.35 -2.79
CA LYS A 102 13.03 2.06 -4.05
C LYS A 102 13.69 1.31 -5.23
N ALA A 103 12.97 1.18 -6.34
CA ALA A 103 13.50 0.58 -7.56
C ALA A 103 14.70 1.39 -8.11
N PRO A 104 15.68 0.73 -8.78
CA PRO A 104 15.77 -0.70 -9.07
C PRO A 104 16.31 -1.54 -7.90
N VAL A 105 15.82 -2.76 -7.77
CA VAL A 105 16.20 -3.71 -6.71
C VAL A 105 16.55 -5.07 -7.31
N THR A 106 17.71 -5.61 -6.98
CA THR A 106 18.09 -6.99 -7.36
C THR A 106 18.11 -7.90 -6.15
N ILE A 107 17.34 -8.97 -6.17
CA ILE A 107 17.31 -10.01 -5.16
C ILE A 107 18.13 -11.19 -5.67
N ARG A 108 19.05 -11.72 -4.87
CA ARG A 108 19.99 -12.78 -5.27
C ARG A 108 20.11 -13.87 -4.21
N LEU A 109 20.10 -15.12 -4.65
CA LEU A 109 20.54 -16.27 -3.87
C LEU A 109 22.07 -16.32 -3.90
N LYS A 110 22.69 -15.87 -2.82
CA LYS A 110 24.15 -15.78 -2.68
C LYS A 110 24.80 -17.12 -2.34
N ALA A 111 24.09 -17.97 -1.61
CA ALA A 111 24.52 -19.31 -1.22
C ALA A 111 23.31 -20.24 -1.15
N GLY A 112 23.54 -21.54 -1.30
CA GLY A 112 22.50 -22.56 -1.38
C GLY A 112 21.98 -22.74 -2.81
N THR A 113 21.18 -23.78 -3.00
CA THR A 113 20.63 -24.17 -4.32
C THR A 113 19.15 -23.85 -4.49
N GLY A 114 18.47 -23.45 -3.41
CA GLY A 114 17.04 -23.19 -3.39
C GLY A 114 16.20 -24.45 -3.59
N PRO A 115 14.91 -24.33 -3.99
CA PRO A 115 14.22 -23.07 -4.31
C PRO A 115 13.98 -22.19 -3.08
N VAL A 116 14.07 -20.87 -3.26
CA VAL A 116 13.74 -19.87 -2.26
C VAL A 116 12.76 -18.87 -2.86
N THR A 117 11.57 -18.76 -2.27
CA THR A 117 10.57 -17.77 -2.67
C THR A 117 10.72 -16.52 -1.81
N VAL A 118 10.73 -15.36 -2.46
CA VAL A 118 10.64 -14.05 -1.81
C VAL A 118 9.32 -13.43 -2.23
N SER A 119 8.51 -13.01 -1.27
CA SER A 119 7.20 -12.41 -1.53
C SER A 119 7.01 -11.09 -0.79
N GLY A 120 6.10 -10.28 -1.30
CA GLY A 120 5.77 -9.00 -0.74
C GLY A 120 4.84 -8.20 -1.64
N LEU A 121 5.02 -6.89 -1.68
CA LEU A 121 4.20 -5.97 -2.47
C LEU A 121 5.06 -5.14 -3.43
N HIS A 122 4.50 -4.85 -4.59
CA HIS A 122 4.94 -3.77 -5.46
C HIS A 122 4.02 -2.58 -5.17
N LEU A 123 4.61 -1.48 -4.72
CA LEU A 123 3.92 -0.24 -4.41
C LEU A 123 4.21 0.79 -5.51
N ILE A 124 3.16 1.46 -5.99
CA ILE A 124 3.27 2.58 -6.95
C ILE A 124 2.71 3.82 -6.27
N ALA A 125 3.54 4.86 -6.16
CA ALA A 125 3.12 6.16 -5.64
C ALA A 125 2.83 7.11 -6.81
N SER A 126 1.60 7.63 -6.87
CA SER A 126 1.18 8.68 -7.79
C SER A 126 0.78 9.94 -7.01
N GLN A 127 1.07 11.11 -7.59
CA GLN A 127 0.59 12.38 -7.06
C GLN A 127 -0.85 12.57 -7.56
N VAL A 128 -1.80 12.77 -6.65
CA VAL A 128 -3.16 13.16 -7.05
C VAL A 128 -3.11 14.64 -7.38
N GLU A 129 -3.23 14.97 -8.67
CA GLU A 129 -3.52 16.33 -9.10
C GLU A 129 -4.90 16.71 -8.53
N GLU A 130 -5.01 17.88 -7.88
CA GLU A 130 -6.22 18.37 -7.19
C GLU A 130 -7.47 18.50 -8.10
N SER A 131 -7.38 18.15 -9.38
CA SER A 131 -8.49 18.21 -10.35
C SER A 131 -9.48 17.06 -10.27
N ASP A 132 -9.14 15.93 -9.61
CA ASP A 132 -10.04 14.77 -9.47
C ASP A 132 -10.92 14.82 -8.20
N VAL A 133 -10.80 15.90 -7.40
CA VAL A 133 -11.70 16.21 -6.28
C VAL A 133 -12.64 17.35 -6.66
N SER A 134 -13.33 17.24 -7.80
CA SER A 134 -14.55 18.03 -8.00
C SER A 134 -15.65 17.39 -7.16
N ASP A 135 -15.85 17.89 -5.94
CA ASP A 135 -17.04 17.68 -5.12
C ASP A 135 -18.29 17.86 -6.00
N GLU A 136 -18.98 16.76 -6.31
CA GLU A 136 -20.39 16.78 -6.68
C GLU A 136 -21.21 17.01 -5.39
N ASP A 137 -21.10 18.19 -4.79
CA ASP A 137 -21.94 18.63 -3.68
C ASP A 137 -22.14 20.15 -3.77
N ASP A 138 -22.88 20.59 -4.79
CA ASP A 138 -23.42 21.96 -4.86
C ASP A 138 -24.81 21.92 -5.51
N ASP A 139 -25.83 21.67 -4.69
CA ASP A 139 -27.18 22.19 -4.92
C ASP A 139 -27.74 22.55 -3.52
N GLU A 140 -27.37 23.75 -3.09
CA GLU A 140 -27.97 24.46 -1.96
C GLU A 140 -29.49 24.63 -2.18
N ASP A 141 -30.31 24.01 -1.32
CA ASP A 141 -31.74 24.29 -1.17
C ASP A 141 -31.90 25.73 -0.63
N ASP A 142 -32.15 26.68 -1.54
CA ASP A 142 -32.41 28.09 -1.20
C ASP A 142 -33.88 28.32 -0.81
N GLU A 143 -34.06 29.17 0.20
CA GLU A 143 -35.25 29.41 1.00
C GLU A 143 -36.33 30.25 0.28
N GLU A 144 -37.62 29.96 0.48
CA GLU A 144 -38.65 31.02 0.51
C GLU A 144 -39.66 30.77 1.65
N GLU A 145 -39.50 31.55 2.73
CA GLU A 145 -40.57 31.92 3.66
C GLU A 145 -41.56 32.86 2.95
N ASP A 146 -42.87 32.55 2.96
CA ASP A 146 -43.85 33.57 3.35
C ASP A 146 -45.24 33.02 3.72
N ASP A 147 -45.82 33.73 4.68
CA ASP A 147 -47.22 33.84 5.10
C ASP A 147 -47.89 32.76 5.99
N GLU A 148 -47.89 33.10 7.28
CA GLU A 148 -48.91 32.72 8.26
C GLU A 148 -50.32 33.18 7.84
N GLU A 149 -51.27 32.25 7.64
CA GLU A 149 -52.69 32.54 7.94
C GLU A 149 -53.37 31.36 8.66
N ILE A 150 -53.62 31.59 9.94
CA ILE A 150 -54.21 30.67 10.91
C ILE A 150 -55.72 30.60 10.66
N THR A 151 -56.29 29.40 10.46
CA THR A 151 -57.73 29.19 10.72
C THR A 151 -58.01 27.96 11.59
N PRO A 152 -58.94 28.02 12.58
CA PRO A 152 -58.97 27.07 13.68
C PRO A 152 -59.94 25.88 13.50
N ILE A 153 -59.39 24.68 13.71
CA ILE A 153 -59.90 23.45 14.38
C ILE A 153 -61.39 23.07 14.26
N LYS A 154 -61.67 21.82 13.82
CA LYS A 154 -62.59 20.89 14.54
C LYS A 154 -62.16 19.40 14.42
N PRO A 155 -62.39 18.57 15.47
CA PRO A 155 -61.89 17.20 15.57
C PRO A 155 -62.81 16.09 15.01
N ALA A 156 -62.14 15.04 14.51
CA ALA A 156 -62.43 13.60 14.44
C ALA A 156 -63.82 13.05 14.03
N LYS A 157 -63.80 12.05 13.11
CA LYS A 157 -64.52 10.78 13.28
C LYS A 157 -63.88 9.61 12.50
N LYS A 158 -63.75 8.48 13.20
CA LYS A 158 -63.23 7.17 12.75
C LYS A 158 -64.18 6.47 11.74
N LYS A 159 -63.55 5.70 10.85
CA LYS A 159 -63.91 4.39 10.21
C LYS A 159 -65.32 4.22 9.61
N GLN A 160 -65.40 3.72 8.37
CA GLN A 160 -65.77 2.31 8.10
C GLN A 160 -65.70 1.90 6.62
N THR A 161 -65.25 0.66 6.45
CA THR A 161 -65.25 -0.30 5.33
C THR A 161 -66.54 -0.36 4.50
N GLN A 162 -66.43 -0.43 3.17
CA GLN A 162 -66.79 -1.62 2.36
C GLN A 162 -66.24 -1.50 0.94
#